data_AF-A0A359EJQ7-F1
#
_entry.id   AF-A0A359EJQ7-F1
#
_cell.length_a   1.000
_cell.length_b   1.000
_cell.length_c   1.000
_cell.angle_alpha   90.00
_cell.angle_beta   90.00
_cell.angle_gamma   90.00
#
_symmetry.space_group_name_H-M   'P 1'
#
loop_
_entity.id
_entity.type
_entity.pdbx_description
1 polymer ?
#
loop_
_entity_poly.entity_id
_entity_poly.type
_entity_poly.pdbx_seq_one_letter_code
_entity_poly.pdbx_strand_id
1 'polypeptide(L)'
;MAVIMPLTLAWRYLDRSTFDTLHTATAINWWIGGVVFAWGAIRYRSRSLGLLAILSLPIAVYLTQAGIFQRFGLNPAWQAFGLAALVPLYLAAGFKLSKSNADPILRGHSRAAIGTGLALGVIAAFWSLTDLNSGAAAAATHAILAGSALLAASLWQRPRYSYWASLFSFTSTTFAITNLGFTFGQTGVGWVSLALIHILGAIALGNR
;
A
#
# COMPACT_ATOMS: atom_id res chain seq x y z
N MET A 1 -12.51 -14.26 17.72
CA MET A 1 -11.99 -13.14 16.92
C MET A 1 -12.64 -13.03 15.53
N ALA A 2 -12.67 -14.08 14.72
CA ALA A 2 -13.19 -13.99 13.34
C ALA A 2 -14.65 -13.48 13.21
N VAL A 3 -15.53 -13.78 14.17
CA VAL A 3 -16.92 -13.27 14.18
C VAL A 3 -17.04 -11.89 14.84
N ILE A 4 -16.15 -11.59 15.80
CA ILE A 4 -16.19 -10.34 16.57
C ILE A 4 -15.74 -9.15 15.70
N MET A 5 -14.76 -9.34 14.82
CA MET A 5 -14.20 -8.25 14.00
C MET A 5 -15.19 -7.69 12.95
N PRO A 6 -15.92 -8.51 12.18
CA PRO A 6 -16.99 -8.02 11.32
C PRO A 6 -18.14 -7.40 12.10
N LEU A 7 -18.46 -7.93 13.29
CA LEU A 7 -19.53 -7.38 14.14
C LEU A 7 -19.15 -5.99 14.69
N THR A 8 -17.92 -5.79 15.16
CA THR A 8 -17.48 -4.47 15.61
C THR A 8 -17.37 -3.48 14.45
N LEU A 9 -17.02 -3.95 13.25
CA LEU A 9 -17.03 -3.12 12.03
C LEU A 9 -18.47 -2.74 11.60
N ALA A 10 -19.40 -3.68 11.60
CA ALA A 10 -20.80 -3.46 11.25
C ALA A 10 -21.49 -2.53 12.25
N TRP A 11 -21.26 -2.75 13.55
CA TRP A 11 -21.73 -1.85 14.60
C TRP A 11 -21.20 -0.43 14.40
N ARG A 12 -19.92 -0.30 14.04
CA ARG A 12 -19.32 1.00 13.75
C ARG A 12 -19.89 1.68 12.50
N TYR A 13 -20.23 0.91 11.47
CA TYR A 13 -20.86 1.46 10.27
C TYR A 13 -22.28 2.00 10.52
N LEU A 14 -22.96 1.47 11.54
CA LEU A 14 -24.27 1.92 11.99
C LEU A 14 -24.18 3.14 12.92
N ASP A 15 -23.19 3.17 13.82
CA ASP A 15 -22.99 4.25 14.80
C ASP A 15 -22.00 5.33 14.28
N ARG A 16 -22.45 6.05 13.25
CA ARG A 16 -21.59 6.82 12.32
C ARG A 16 -20.91 8.08 12.90
N SER A 17 -21.22 8.54 14.12
CA SER A 17 -20.98 9.96 14.46
C SER A 17 -19.73 10.31 15.28
N THR A 18 -18.96 9.37 15.85
CA THR A 18 -17.92 9.75 16.84
C THR A 18 -16.68 8.87 16.82
N PHE A 19 -15.47 9.40 16.59
CA PHE A 19 -14.21 8.63 16.72
C PHE A 19 -13.80 8.53 18.20
N ASP A 20 -14.52 7.67 18.90
CA ASP A 20 -14.45 7.43 20.34
C ASP A 20 -13.49 6.28 20.71
N THR A 21 -13.55 5.89 21.99
CA THR A 21 -12.80 4.74 22.52
C THR A 21 -13.14 3.45 21.78
N LEU A 22 -14.39 3.27 21.32
CA LEU A 22 -14.82 2.08 20.57
C LEU A 22 -14.17 2.02 19.19
N HIS A 23 -14.05 3.15 18.48
CA HIS A 23 -13.33 3.21 17.21
C HIS A 23 -11.87 2.81 17.38
N THR A 24 -11.20 3.34 18.40
CA THR A 24 -9.80 3.03 18.70
C THR A 24 -9.62 1.55 19.06
N ALA A 25 -10.50 1.03 19.91
CA ALA A 25 -10.52 -0.39 20.27
C ALA A 25 -10.75 -1.28 19.05
N THR A 26 -11.63 -0.86 18.13
CA THR A 26 -11.88 -1.58 16.87
C THR A 26 -10.61 -1.60 16.02
N ALA A 27 -9.97 -0.45 15.78
CA ALA A 27 -8.72 -0.40 15.02
C ALA A 27 -7.63 -1.31 15.62
N ILE A 28 -7.45 -1.28 16.94
CA ILE A 28 -6.51 -2.16 17.66
C ILE A 28 -6.89 -3.64 17.50
N ASN A 29 -8.17 -3.99 17.63
CA ASN A 29 -8.65 -5.35 17.45
C ASN A 29 -8.36 -5.86 16.03
N TRP A 30 -8.47 -4.99 15.02
CA TRP A 30 -8.13 -5.33 13.64
C TRP A 30 -6.62 -5.55 13.43
N TRP A 31 -5.76 -4.75 14.07
CA TRP A 31 -4.31 -4.98 14.09
C TRP A 31 -3.94 -6.31 14.76
N ILE A 32 -4.43 -6.55 15.98
CA ILE A 32 -4.15 -7.78 16.74
C ILE A 32 -4.69 -8.99 15.99
N GLY A 33 -5.92 -8.91 15.48
CA GLY A 33 -6.55 -9.94 14.68
C GLY A 33 -5.70 -10.32 13.48
N GLY A 34 -5.16 -9.35 12.74
CA GLY A 34 -4.30 -9.61 11.60
C GLY A 34 -3.00 -10.34 11.95
N VAL A 35 -2.33 -9.96 13.03
CA VAL A 35 -1.13 -10.65 13.51
C VAL A 35 -1.45 -12.09 13.93
N VAL A 36 -2.52 -12.28 14.70
CA VAL A 36 -2.95 -13.61 15.17
C VAL A 36 -3.35 -14.50 14.01
N PHE A 37 -4.11 -13.98 13.02
CA PHE A 37 -4.49 -14.73 11.84
C PHE A 37 -3.29 -15.06 10.95
N ALA A 38 -2.34 -14.14 10.78
CA ALA A 38 -1.12 -14.41 10.00
C ALA A 38 -0.28 -15.52 10.65
N TRP A 39 -0.07 -15.43 11.97
CA TRP A 39 0.61 -16.46 12.74
C TRP A 39 -0.09 -17.81 12.63
N GLY A 40 -1.41 -17.83 12.86
CA GLY A 40 -2.22 -19.04 12.78
C GLY A 40 -2.24 -19.65 11.38
N ALA A 41 -2.31 -18.83 10.32
CA ALA A 41 -2.24 -19.28 8.93
C ALA A 41 -0.93 -20.02 8.64
N ILE A 42 0.21 -19.47 9.10
CA ILE A 42 1.52 -20.08 8.90
C ILE A 42 1.69 -21.33 9.77
N ARG A 43 1.32 -21.28 11.04
CA ARG A 43 1.52 -22.38 12.00
C ARG A 43 0.62 -23.59 11.72
N TYR A 44 -0.65 -23.35 11.41
CA TYR A 44 -1.66 -24.39 11.22
C TYR A 44 -1.98 -24.66 9.75
N ARG A 45 -1.28 -24.01 8.81
CA ARG A 45 -1.51 -24.15 7.36
C ARG A 45 -2.97 -23.94 6.99
N SER A 46 -3.59 -22.90 7.51
CA SER A 46 -5.02 -22.65 7.30
C SER A 46 -5.25 -21.58 6.23
N ARG A 47 -5.94 -21.96 5.15
CA ARG A 47 -6.33 -21.06 4.05
C ARG A 47 -7.22 -19.92 4.52
N SER A 48 -8.22 -20.22 5.37
CA SER A 48 -9.17 -19.23 5.88
C SER A 48 -8.48 -18.20 6.77
N LEU A 49 -7.59 -18.63 7.66
CA LEU A 49 -6.81 -17.71 8.49
C LEU A 49 -5.91 -16.82 7.64
N GLY A 50 -5.32 -17.35 6.56
CA GLY A 50 -4.52 -16.52 5.65
C GLY A 50 -5.34 -15.46 4.93
N LEU A 51 -6.56 -15.77 4.49
CA LEU A 51 -7.47 -14.78 3.90
C LEU A 51 -7.86 -13.70 4.91
N LEU A 52 -8.17 -14.08 6.15
CA LEU A 52 -8.50 -13.13 7.20
C LEU A 52 -7.32 -12.20 7.53
N ALA A 53 -6.10 -12.75 7.59
CA ALA A 53 -4.88 -11.96 7.81
C ALA A 53 -4.61 -10.94 6.69
N ILE A 54 -4.91 -11.33 5.44
CA ILE A 54 -4.73 -10.46 4.28
C ILE A 54 -5.76 -9.34 4.26
N LEU A 55 -6.99 -9.57 4.73
CA LEU A 55 -8.02 -8.53 4.78
C LEU A 55 -7.92 -7.61 5.99
N SER A 56 -7.30 -8.07 7.07
CA SER A 56 -7.27 -7.31 8.32
C SER A 56 -6.38 -6.08 8.27
N LEU A 57 -5.23 -6.16 7.61
CA LEU A 57 -4.25 -5.07 7.56
C LEU A 57 -4.77 -3.80 6.86
N PRO A 58 -5.41 -3.87 5.68
CA PRO A 58 -5.96 -2.68 5.02
C PRO A 58 -7.06 -2.03 5.85
N ILE A 59 -7.91 -2.83 6.48
CA ILE A 59 -8.98 -2.34 7.35
C ILE A 59 -8.39 -1.68 8.60
N ALA A 60 -7.40 -2.32 9.23
CA ALA A 60 -6.71 -1.77 10.39
C ALA A 60 -6.05 -0.42 10.07
N VAL A 61 -5.30 -0.34 8.96
CA VAL A 61 -4.66 0.89 8.50
C VAL A 61 -5.70 1.98 8.22
N TYR A 62 -6.76 1.67 7.48
CA TYR A 62 -7.82 2.62 7.17
C TYR A 62 -8.47 3.18 8.44
N LEU A 63 -8.85 2.33 9.39
CA LEU A 63 -9.45 2.76 10.66
C LEU A 63 -8.48 3.62 11.46
N THR A 64 -7.23 3.19 11.61
CA THR A 64 -6.19 3.96 12.32
C THR A 64 -6.00 5.35 11.70
N GLN A 65 -5.86 5.42 10.37
CA GLN A 65 -5.70 6.68 9.67
C GLN A 65 -6.96 7.55 9.79
N ALA A 66 -8.15 6.98 9.67
CA ALA A 66 -9.40 7.74 9.79
C ALA A 66 -9.52 8.41 11.18
N GLY A 67 -9.16 7.71 12.25
CA GLY A 67 -9.16 8.28 13.60
C GLY A 67 -8.11 9.36 13.81
N ILE A 68 -6.90 9.19 13.26
CA ILE A 68 -5.85 10.22 13.31
C ILE A 68 -6.28 11.44 12.50
N PHE A 69 -6.81 11.24 11.29
CA PHE A 69 -7.09 12.33 10.37
C PHE A 69 -8.22 13.21 10.86
N GLN A 70 -9.25 12.64 11.48
CA GLN A 70 -10.28 13.46 12.10
C GLN A 70 -9.71 14.32 13.24
N ARG A 71 -8.83 13.76 14.08
CA ARG A 71 -8.23 14.49 15.21
C ARG A 71 -7.33 15.65 14.78
N PHE A 72 -6.63 15.49 13.65
CA PHE A 72 -5.65 16.47 13.16
C PHE A 72 -6.13 17.28 11.95
N GLY A 73 -7.39 17.11 11.51
CA GLY A 73 -7.93 17.79 10.34
C GLY A 73 -7.19 17.46 9.04
N LEU A 74 -6.66 16.24 8.91
CA LEU A 74 -5.87 15.84 7.74
C LEU A 74 -6.78 15.49 6.55
N ASN A 75 -6.29 15.78 5.34
CA ASN A 75 -7.03 15.53 4.11
C ASN A 75 -7.26 14.02 3.88
N PRO A 76 -8.50 13.57 3.57
CA PRO A 76 -8.81 12.16 3.30
C PRO A 76 -7.97 11.50 2.19
N ALA A 77 -7.40 12.24 1.23
CA ALA A 77 -6.51 11.70 0.20
C ALA A 77 -5.29 10.97 0.78
N TRP A 78 -4.85 11.34 1.99
CA TRP A 78 -3.76 10.65 2.69
C TRP A 78 -4.10 9.21 3.10
N GLN A 79 -5.36 8.78 2.98
CA GLN A 79 -5.76 7.37 3.18
C GLN A 79 -5.12 6.49 2.09
N ALA A 80 -5.00 7.02 0.87
CA ALA A 80 -4.33 6.35 -0.22
C ALA A 80 -2.87 6.03 0.11
N PHE A 81 -2.17 6.96 0.79
CA PHE A 81 -0.79 6.75 1.19
C PHE A 81 -0.62 5.56 2.15
N GLY A 82 -1.50 5.40 3.13
CA GLY A 82 -1.41 4.28 4.07
C GLY A 82 -1.67 2.93 3.39
N LEU A 83 -2.63 2.88 2.45
CA LEU A 83 -2.84 1.70 1.62
C LEU A 83 -1.65 1.40 0.70
N ALA A 84 -1.03 2.43 0.11
CA ALA A 84 0.18 2.28 -0.68
C ALA A 84 1.34 1.72 0.15
N ALA A 85 1.49 2.15 1.40
CA ALA A 85 2.53 1.66 2.31
C ALA A 85 2.41 0.17 2.64
N LEU A 86 1.22 -0.43 2.49
CA LEU A 86 1.02 -1.86 2.64
C LEU A 86 1.51 -2.66 1.42
N VAL A 87 1.50 -2.08 0.22
CA VAL A 87 1.92 -2.75 -1.03
C VAL A 87 3.30 -3.41 -0.93
N PRO A 88 4.38 -2.71 -0.51
CA PRO A 88 5.70 -3.34 -0.42
C PRO A 88 5.74 -4.46 0.62
N LEU A 89 4.95 -4.35 1.71
CA LEU A 89 4.84 -5.41 2.72
C LEU A 89 4.18 -6.67 2.15
N TYR A 90 3.07 -6.50 1.42
CA TYR A 90 2.38 -7.61 0.75
C TYR A 90 3.27 -8.29 -0.31
N LEU A 91 4.00 -7.50 -1.09
CA LEU A 91 4.93 -8.02 -2.09
C LEU A 91 6.09 -8.77 -1.44
N ALA A 92 6.72 -8.20 -0.41
CA ALA A 92 7.81 -8.85 0.31
C ALA A 92 7.37 -10.15 1.00
N ALA A 93 6.20 -10.13 1.67
CA ALA A 93 5.62 -11.31 2.30
C ALA A 93 5.25 -12.38 1.26
N GLY A 94 4.60 -11.97 0.18
CA GLY A 94 4.24 -12.83 -0.94
C GLY A 94 5.46 -13.49 -1.58
N PHE A 95 6.53 -12.74 -1.80
CA PHE A 95 7.80 -13.26 -2.31
C PHE A 95 8.44 -14.26 -1.35
N LYS A 96 8.54 -13.93 -0.06
CA LYS A 96 9.11 -14.82 0.97
C LYS A 96 8.34 -16.14 1.03
N LEU A 97 7.01 -16.09 1.00
CA LEU A 97 6.16 -17.28 1.02
C LEU A 97 6.26 -18.09 -0.27
N SER A 98 6.51 -17.44 -1.41
CA SER A 98 6.65 -18.12 -2.71
C SER A 98 7.85 -19.08 -2.76
N LYS A 99 8.91 -18.80 -1.99
CA LYS A 99 10.10 -19.67 -1.90
C LYS A 99 9.84 -21.01 -1.21
N SER A 100 8.71 -21.17 -0.52
CA SER A 100 8.35 -22.43 0.12
C SER A 100 7.80 -23.41 -0.92
N ASN A 101 8.71 -24.11 -1.61
CA ASN A 101 8.39 -24.90 -2.79
C ASN A 101 7.59 -26.19 -2.53
N ALA A 102 7.59 -26.69 -1.29
CA ALA A 102 6.93 -27.94 -0.96
C ALA A 102 5.46 -27.76 -0.50
N ASP A 103 5.04 -26.57 -0.07
CA ASP A 103 3.76 -26.37 0.61
C ASP A 103 2.72 -25.64 -0.28
N PRO A 104 1.66 -26.33 -0.73
CA PRO A 104 0.65 -25.74 -1.59
C PRO A 104 -0.17 -24.63 -0.89
N ILE A 105 -0.28 -24.67 0.44
CA ILE A 105 -1.05 -23.68 1.21
C ILE A 105 -0.26 -22.39 1.33
N LEU A 106 1.05 -22.48 1.62
CA LEU A 106 1.92 -21.29 1.63
C LEU A 106 2.02 -20.64 0.25
N ARG A 107 2.02 -21.42 -0.83
CA ARG A 107 1.90 -20.89 -2.20
C ARG A 107 0.57 -20.18 -2.43
N GLY A 108 -0.53 -20.70 -1.87
CA GLY A 108 -1.83 -20.03 -1.88
C GLY A 108 -1.78 -18.67 -1.17
N HIS A 109 -1.19 -18.62 0.03
CA HIS A 109 -1.00 -17.36 0.77
C HIS A 109 -0.10 -16.38 0.02
N SER A 110 0.96 -16.86 -0.63
CA SER A 110 1.81 -16.04 -1.48
C SER A 110 1.03 -15.37 -2.60
N ARG A 111 0.24 -16.14 -3.37
CA ARG A 111 -0.60 -15.61 -4.46
C ARG A 111 -1.62 -14.60 -3.95
N ALA A 112 -2.28 -14.90 -2.83
CA ALA A 112 -3.26 -14.02 -2.22
C ALA A 112 -2.62 -12.72 -1.71
N ALA A 113 -1.43 -12.78 -1.10
CA ALA A 113 -0.69 -11.60 -0.64
C ALA A 113 -0.27 -10.72 -1.83
N ILE A 114 0.31 -11.31 -2.88
CA ILE A 114 0.70 -10.57 -4.10
C ILE A 114 -0.53 -9.93 -4.75
N GLY A 115 -1.61 -10.70 -4.95
CA GLY A 115 -2.85 -10.20 -5.54
C GLY A 115 -3.45 -9.04 -4.74
N THR A 116 -3.43 -9.12 -3.42
CA THR A 116 -3.90 -8.04 -2.54
C THR A 116 -2.99 -6.83 -2.61
N GLY A 117 -1.66 -7.01 -2.58
CA GLY A 117 -0.72 -5.90 -2.77
C GLY A 117 -0.94 -5.16 -4.08
N LEU A 118 -1.18 -5.89 -5.18
CA LEU A 118 -1.49 -5.28 -6.47
C LEU A 118 -2.82 -4.54 -6.47
N ALA A 119 -3.88 -5.13 -5.90
CA ALA A 119 -5.18 -4.49 -5.78
C ALA A 119 -5.10 -3.21 -4.94
N LEU A 120 -4.42 -3.25 -3.79
CA LEU A 120 -4.17 -2.08 -2.96
C LEU A 120 -3.37 -1.01 -3.69
N GLY A 121 -2.36 -1.40 -4.48
CA GLY A 121 -1.58 -0.46 -5.28
C GLY A 121 -2.44 0.29 -6.30
N VAL A 122 -3.34 -0.41 -6.98
CA VAL A 122 -4.29 0.21 -7.92
C VAL A 122 -5.26 1.14 -7.18
N ILE A 123 -5.87 0.67 -6.09
CA ILE A 123 -6.82 1.47 -5.29
C ILE A 123 -6.13 2.73 -4.77
N ALA A 124 -4.93 2.60 -4.20
CA ALA A 124 -4.16 3.71 -3.66
C ALA A 124 -3.77 4.72 -4.75
N ALA A 125 -3.33 4.24 -5.92
CA ALA A 125 -2.98 5.13 -7.03
C ALA A 125 -4.17 6.04 -7.39
N PHE A 126 -5.35 5.46 -7.64
CA PHE A 126 -6.52 6.23 -8.03
C PHE A 126 -7.14 7.05 -6.90
N TRP A 127 -7.20 6.51 -5.68
CA TRP A 127 -7.75 7.24 -4.53
C TRP A 127 -6.92 8.50 -4.24
N SER A 128 -5.60 8.44 -4.38
CA SER A 128 -4.78 9.64 -4.16
C SER A 128 -5.12 10.82 -5.09
N LEU A 129 -5.85 10.56 -6.20
CA LEU A 129 -6.27 11.55 -7.18
C LEU A 129 -7.68 12.11 -6.95
N THR A 130 -8.44 11.59 -5.97
CA THR A 130 -9.84 12.02 -5.76
C THR A 130 -9.95 13.41 -5.13
N ASP A 131 -8.90 13.87 -4.47
CA ASP A 131 -8.83 15.22 -3.91
C ASP A 131 -7.46 15.85 -4.21
N LEU A 132 -7.43 16.62 -5.30
CA LEU A 132 -6.23 17.28 -5.81
C LEU A 132 -5.85 18.55 -5.02
N ASN A 133 -6.64 18.95 -4.03
CA ASN A 133 -6.28 20.07 -3.15
C ASN A 133 -5.03 19.75 -2.30
N SER A 134 -4.68 18.47 -2.15
CA SER A 134 -3.45 18.01 -1.52
C SER A 134 -2.56 17.26 -2.51
N GLY A 135 -1.88 17.99 -3.40
CA GLY A 135 -0.90 17.40 -4.33
C GLY A 135 0.19 16.59 -3.62
N ALA A 136 0.51 16.94 -2.37
CA ALA A 136 1.43 16.19 -1.53
C ALA A 136 0.99 14.73 -1.26
N ALA A 137 -0.31 14.47 -1.07
CA ALA A 137 -0.82 13.12 -0.82
C ALA A 137 -0.64 12.21 -2.05
N ALA A 138 -0.95 12.73 -3.24
CA ALA A 138 -0.73 12.05 -4.51
C ALA A 138 0.77 11.80 -4.76
N ALA A 139 1.60 12.82 -4.53
CA ALA A 139 3.05 12.72 -4.66
C ALA A 139 3.64 11.60 -3.78
N ALA A 140 3.29 11.58 -2.50
CA ALA A 140 3.78 10.60 -1.54
C ALA A 140 3.26 9.18 -1.83
N THR A 141 1.98 9.06 -2.18
CA THR A 141 1.37 7.78 -2.55
C THR A 141 2.08 7.17 -3.75
N HIS A 142 2.26 7.95 -4.83
CA HIS A 142 2.91 7.47 -6.03
C HIS A 142 4.42 7.21 -5.82
N ALA A 143 5.10 7.94 -4.92
CA ALA A 143 6.48 7.63 -4.55
C ALA A 143 6.61 6.23 -3.93
N ILE A 144 5.71 5.89 -2.99
CA ILE A 144 5.68 4.55 -2.38
C ILE A 144 5.38 3.47 -3.43
N LEU A 145 4.46 3.72 -4.35
CA LEU A 145 4.13 2.78 -5.42
C LEU A 145 5.28 2.61 -6.42
N ALA A 146 6.04 3.67 -6.71
CA ALA A 146 7.26 3.58 -7.50
C ALA A 146 8.29 2.69 -6.81
N GLY A 147 8.55 2.91 -5.52
CA GLY A 147 9.43 2.05 -4.72
C GLY A 147 8.96 0.60 -4.67
N SER A 148 7.65 0.38 -4.58
CA SER A 148 7.04 -0.96 -4.58
C SER A 148 7.21 -1.67 -5.92
N ALA A 149 7.08 -0.94 -7.03
CA ALA A 149 7.32 -1.48 -8.37
C ALA A 149 8.80 -1.83 -8.59
N LEU A 150 9.74 -1.00 -8.10
CA LEU A 150 11.18 -1.32 -8.09
C LEU A 150 11.50 -2.53 -7.23
N LEU A 151 10.88 -2.65 -6.06
CA LEU A 151 10.98 -3.82 -5.20
C LEU A 151 10.48 -5.07 -5.94
N ALA A 152 9.33 -4.99 -6.60
CA ALA A 152 8.80 -6.10 -7.41
C ALA A 152 9.75 -6.48 -8.57
N ALA A 153 10.30 -5.48 -9.28
CA ALA A 153 11.29 -5.69 -10.34
C ALA A 153 12.50 -6.46 -9.81
N SER A 154 13.00 -6.08 -8.63
CA SER A 154 14.18 -6.66 -8.00
C SER A 154 13.93 -8.06 -7.46
N LEU A 155 12.82 -8.27 -6.74
CA LEU A 155 12.50 -9.56 -6.12
C LEU A 155 12.23 -10.65 -7.16
N TRP A 156 11.51 -10.33 -8.24
CA TRP A 156 11.14 -11.30 -9.27
C TRP A 156 12.02 -11.25 -10.52
N GLN A 157 13.02 -10.37 -10.56
CA GLN A 157 13.91 -10.17 -11.72
C GLN A 157 13.12 -9.98 -13.02
N ARG A 158 12.02 -9.21 -12.97
CA ARG A 158 11.15 -8.96 -14.12
C ARG A 158 11.23 -7.49 -14.55
N PRO A 159 11.92 -7.17 -15.66
CA PRO A 159 12.13 -5.79 -16.12
C PRO A 159 10.84 -5.02 -16.40
N ARG A 160 9.75 -5.73 -16.74
CA ARG A 160 8.43 -5.12 -16.99
C ARG A 160 7.89 -4.28 -15.83
N TYR A 161 8.30 -4.55 -14.58
CA TYR A 161 7.86 -3.76 -13.43
C TYR A 161 8.56 -2.39 -13.37
N SER A 162 9.68 -2.20 -14.07
CA SER A 162 10.35 -0.91 -14.18
C SER A 162 9.50 0.12 -14.92
N TYR A 163 8.65 -0.29 -15.88
CA TYR A 163 7.70 0.63 -16.54
C TYR A 163 6.71 1.25 -15.54
N TRP A 164 6.22 0.44 -14.59
CA TRP A 164 5.33 0.92 -13.53
C TRP A 164 6.08 1.82 -12.54
N ALA A 165 7.31 1.47 -12.19
CA ALA A 165 8.15 2.35 -11.38
C ALA A 165 8.35 3.71 -12.05
N SER A 166 8.54 3.74 -13.38
CA SER A 166 8.68 4.97 -14.14
C SER A 166 7.41 5.81 -14.16
N LEU A 167 6.27 5.18 -14.43
CA LEU A 167 4.98 5.87 -14.41
C LEU A 167 4.70 6.50 -13.04
N PHE A 168 4.88 5.73 -11.97
CA PHE A 168 4.66 6.22 -10.62
C PHE A 168 5.68 7.29 -10.20
N SER A 169 6.94 7.18 -10.63
CA SER A 169 7.93 8.22 -10.36
C SER A 169 7.59 9.52 -11.12
N PHE A 170 7.19 9.42 -12.38
CA PHE A 170 6.77 10.59 -13.18
C PHE A 170 5.58 11.32 -12.56
N THR A 171 4.55 10.57 -12.19
CA THR A 171 3.36 11.14 -11.56
C THR A 171 3.66 11.70 -10.16
N SER A 172 4.48 11.00 -9.36
CA SER A 172 4.95 11.50 -8.06
C SER A 172 5.70 12.83 -8.17
N THR A 173 6.69 12.90 -9.07
CA THR A 173 7.46 14.12 -9.33
C THR A 173 6.57 15.25 -9.83
N THR A 174 5.62 14.95 -10.72
CA THR A 174 4.68 15.96 -11.24
C THR A 174 3.83 16.54 -10.12
N PHE A 175 3.22 15.71 -9.27
CA PHE A 175 2.44 16.21 -8.13
C PHE A 175 3.29 16.97 -7.10
N ALA A 176 4.52 16.53 -6.84
CA ALA A 176 5.43 17.25 -5.95
C ALA A 176 5.76 18.65 -6.48
N ILE A 177 6.08 18.76 -7.77
CA ILE A 177 6.37 20.04 -8.44
C ILE A 177 5.14 20.95 -8.40
N THR A 178 3.96 20.44 -8.74
CA THR A 178 2.71 21.21 -8.70
C THR A 178 2.42 21.72 -7.29
N ASN A 179 2.63 20.88 -6.27
CA ASN A 179 2.40 21.25 -4.87
C ASN A 179 3.40 22.31 -4.37
N LEU A 180 4.61 22.36 -4.92
CA LEU A 180 5.63 23.36 -4.57
C LEU A 180 5.43 24.70 -5.30
N GLY A 181 4.48 24.78 -6.24
CA GLY A 181 4.17 26.03 -6.96
C GLY A 181 5.28 26.51 -7.90
N PHE A 182 6.14 25.61 -8.37
CA PHE A 182 7.25 25.96 -9.26
C PHE A 182 6.78 26.49 -10.61
N THR A 183 7.53 27.47 -11.15
CA THR A 183 7.33 27.98 -12.51
C THR A 183 7.68 26.92 -13.55
N PHE A 184 7.13 27.03 -14.76
CA PHE A 184 7.38 26.07 -15.85
C PHE A 184 8.87 25.88 -16.18
N GLY A 185 9.70 26.92 -16.04
CA GLY A 185 11.15 26.80 -16.19
C GLY A 185 11.82 25.93 -15.10
N GLN A 186 11.31 26.01 -13.87
CA GLN A 186 11.80 25.24 -12.73
C GLN A 186 11.31 23.78 -12.77
N THR A 187 10.13 23.52 -13.35
CA THR A 187 9.60 22.14 -13.49
C THR A 187 10.49 21.28 -14.39
N GLY A 188 11.14 21.90 -15.40
CA GLY A 188 12.07 21.23 -16.31
C GLY A 188 13.23 20.52 -15.59
N VAL A 189 13.78 21.12 -14.52
CA VAL A 189 14.87 20.50 -13.74
C VAL A 189 14.42 19.19 -13.10
N GLY A 190 13.19 19.14 -12.57
CA GLY A 190 12.64 17.95 -11.94
C GLY A 190 12.44 16.80 -12.92
N TRP A 191 11.86 17.07 -14.09
CA TRP A 191 11.69 16.05 -15.14
C TRP A 191 13.01 15.61 -15.77
N VAL A 192 13.96 16.52 -15.99
CA VAL A 192 15.30 16.17 -16.49
C VAL A 192 16.03 15.28 -15.49
N SER A 193 16.01 15.63 -14.20
CA SER A 193 16.60 14.82 -13.14
C SER A 193 15.99 13.43 -13.09
N LEU A 194 14.66 13.36 -13.21
CA LEU A 194 13.95 12.09 -13.27
C LEU A 194 14.34 11.27 -14.51
N ALA A 195 14.43 11.90 -15.69
CA ALA A 195 14.85 11.24 -16.92
C ALA A 195 16.28 10.68 -16.80
N LEU A 196 17.21 11.44 -16.21
CA LEU A 196 18.57 10.98 -15.94
C LEU A 196 18.58 9.76 -15.03
N ILE A 197 17.79 9.76 -13.94
CA ILE A 197 17.65 8.59 -13.05
C ILE A 197 17.15 7.36 -13.83
N HIS A 198 16.20 7.52 -14.73
CA HIS A 198 15.69 6.43 -15.56
C HIS A 198 16.72 5.88 -16.52
N ILE A 199 17.47 6.75 -17.22
CA ILE A 199 18.53 6.36 -18.15
C ILE A 199 19.64 5.63 -17.39
N LEU A 200 20.12 6.20 -16.29
CA LEU A 200 21.16 5.58 -15.45
C LEU A 200 20.70 4.24 -14.88
N GLY A 201 19.46 4.16 -14.42
CA GLY A 201 18.85 2.92 -13.95
C GLY A 201 18.74 1.85 -15.03
N ALA A 202 18.36 2.24 -16.25
CA ALA A 202 18.29 1.34 -17.40
C ALA A 202 19.68 0.80 -17.78
N ILE A 203 20.71 1.67 -17.80
CA ILE A 203 22.10 1.26 -18.06
C ILE A 203 22.59 0.28 -16.97
N ALA A 204 22.35 0.59 -15.70
CA ALA A 204 22.78 -0.25 -14.58
C ALA A 204 22.09 -1.63 -14.56
N LEU A 205 20.83 -1.72 -15.02
CA LEU A 205 20.11 -2.97 -15.14
C LEU A 205 20.48 -3.76 -16.41
N GLY A 206 20.79 -3.08 -17.51
CA GLY A 206 21.20 -3.72 -18.77
C GLY A 206 22.62 -4.29 -18.77
N ASN A 207 23.47 -3.84 -17.85
CA ASN A 207 24.83 -4.35 -17.64
C ASN A 207 24.90 -5.56 -16.67
N ARG A 208 23.76 -6.14 -16.27
CA ARG A 208 23.66 -7.34 -15.44
C ARG A 208 23.18 -8.53 -16.25
#